data_AF-A0A3E1EUF6-F1
#
_entry.id   AF-A0A3E1EUF6-F1
#
_cell.length_a   1.000
_cell.length_b   1.000
_cell.length_c   1.000
_cell.angle_alpha   90.00
_cell.angle_beta   90.00
_cell.angle_gamma   90.00
#
_symmetry.space_group_name_H-M   'P 1'
#
loop_
_entity.id
_entity.type
_entity.pdbx_description
1 polymer ?
#
loop_
_entity_poly.entity_id
_entity_poly.type
_entity_poly.pdbx_seq_one_letter_code
_entity_poly.pdbx_strand_id
1 'polypeptide(L)'
;MNEYIKNKANELIDEHIKRGLWNTEELLSKISSQLYEIKSERDKIDMITLILEANELRNIKQQSGNFNNDNGATKVKYLEINYFLHQELEEIGVRPSDNFTSEEKER
;
A
#
# COMPACT_ATOMS: atom_id res chain seq x y z
N MET A 1 -1.51 18.70 1.71
CA MET A 1 -0.95 17.65 0.86
C MET A 1 -0.37 18.28 -0.38
N ASN A 2 0.89 17.98 -0.68
CA ASN A 2 1.62 18.48 -1.84
C ASN A 2 1.06 17.84 -3.14
N GLU A 3 0.75 18.64 -4.15
CA GLU A 3 0.13 18.17 -5.40
C GLU A 3 1.02 17.20 -6.18
N TYR A 4 2.35 17.41 -6.12
CA TYR A 4 3.33 16.50 -6.69
C TYR A 4 3.25 15.10 -6.05
N ILE A 5 3.14 15.05 -4.72
CA ILE A 5 3.06 13.80 -3.95
C ILE A 5 1.76 13.06 -4.26
N LYS A 6 0.65 13.81 -4.31
CA LYS A 6 -0.66 13.25 -4.67
C LYS A 6 -0.63 12.65 -6.08
N ASN A 7 0.00 13.31 -7.05
CA ASN A 7 0.09 12.81 -8.42
C ASN A 7 0.94 11.53 -8.51
N LYS A 8 2.12 11.51 -7.86
CA LYS A 8 2.98 10.32 -7.75
C LYS A 8 2.24 9.13 -7.12
N ALA A 9 1.52 9.35 -6.02
CA ALA A 9 0.72 8.32 -5.39
C ALA A 9 -0.37 7.78 -6.34
N ASN A 10 -1.10 8.67 -7.02
CA ASN A 10 -2.15 8.27 -7.95
C ASN A 10 -1.63 7.48 -9.15
N GLU A 11 -0.45 7.83 -9.68
CA GLU A 11 0.19 7.07 -10.77
C GLU A 11 0.45 5.61 -10.34
N LEU A 12 1.04 5.41 -9.15
CA LEU A 12 1.29 4.06 -8.62
C LEU A 12 0.00 3.28 -8.38
N ILE A 13 -1.01 3.95 -7.80
CA ILE A 13 -2.34 3.38 -7.54
C ILE A 13 -3.01 2.94 -8.84
N ASP A 14 -2.99 3.78 -9.87
CA ASP A 14 -3.66 3.51 -11.14
C ASP A 14 -2.98 2.40 -11.93
N GLU A 15 -1.65 2.39 -11.94
CA GLU A 15 -0.86 1.39 -12.67
C GLU A 15 -0.97 0.00 -12.05
N HIS A 16 -0.87 -0.11 -10.71
CA HIS A 16 -0.69 -1.42 -10.07
C HIS A 16 -1.89 -1.83 -9.22
N ILE A 17 -2.60 -0.91 -8.57
CA ILE A 17 -3.70 -1.28 -7.66
C ILE A 17 -5.04 -1.33 -8.40
N LYS A 18 -5.32 -0.39 -9.32
CA LYS A 18 -6.60 -0.34 -10.04
C LYS A 18 -6.68 -1.32 -11.23
N ARG A 19 -5.58 -1.54 -11.94
CA ARG A 19 -5.51 -2.42 -13.13
C ARG A 19 -5.21 -3.89 -12.79
N GLY A 20 -5.01 -4.18 -11.51
CA GLY A 20 -4.75 -5.53 -10.98
C GLY A 20 -3.32 -5.66 -10.45
N LEU A 21 -3.16 -6.39 -9.35
CA LEU A 21 -1.86 -6.62 -8.72
C LEU A 21 -1.09 -7.75 -9.43
N TRP A 22 -0.65 -7.50 -10.67
CA TRP A 22 0.05 -8.52 -11.47
C TRP A 22 1.49 -8.75 -10.98
N ASN A 23 2.16 -7.68 -10.54
CA ASN A 23 3.55 -7.71 -10.07
C ASN A 23 3.72 -6.86 -8.80
N THR A 24 3.62 -7.51 -7.63
CA THR A 24 3.73 -6.83 -6.34
C THR A 24 5.15 -6.32 -6.10
N GLU A 25 6.18 -7.12 -6.42
CA GLU A 25 7.59 -6.74 -6.20
C GLU A 25 7.98 -5.46 -6.94
N GLU A 26 7.54 -5.32 -8.20
CA GLU A 26 7.78 -4.09 -8.99
C GLU A 26 7.09 -2.87 -8.36
N LEU A 27 5.87 -3.03 -7.85
CA LEU A 27 5.16 -1.96 -7.14
C LEU A 27 5.93 -1.54 -5.88
N LEU A 28 6.32 -2.50 -5.04
CA LEU A 28 7.04 -2.22 -3.78
C LEU A 28 8.38 -1.53 -4.07
N SER A 29 9.12 -2.00 -5.08
CA SER A 29 10.37 -1.38 -5.52
C SER A 29 10.16 0.08 -5.97
N LYS A 30 9.13 0.35 -6.77
CA LYS A 30 8.78 1.71 -7.19
C LYS A 30 8.38 2.61 -6.02
N ILE A 31 7.57 2.10 -5.09
CA ILE A 31 7.19 2.84 -3.88
C ILE A 31 8.45 3.20 -3.08
N SER A 32 9.30 2.22 -2.76
CA SER A 32 10.54 2.44 -2.01
C SER A 32 11.43 3.49 -2.68
N SER A 33 11.62 3.38 -4.00
CA SER A 33 12.42 4.36 -4.75
C SER A 33 11.83 5.77 -4.69
N GLN A 34 10.50 5.93 -4.79
CA GLN A 34 9.88 7.25 -4.69
C GLN A 34 9.93 7.81 -3.27
N LEU A 35 9.76 6.98 -2.24
CA LEU A 35 9.91 7.40 -0.85
C LEU A 35 11.34 7.83 -0.52
N TYR A 36 12.35 7.19 -1.11
CA TYR A 36 13.75 7.60 -0.97
C TYR A 36 14.02 9.00 -1.52
N GLU A 37 13.40 9.36 -2.66
CA GLU A 37 13.56 10.69 -3.29
C GLU A 37 12.90 11.83 -2.50
N ILE A 38 11.84 11.53 -1.73
CA ILE A 38 11.10 12.53 -0.97
C ILE A 38 11.88 12.90 0.29
N LYS A 39 12.27 14.18 0.42
CA LYS A 39 13.03 14.66 1.58
C LYS A 39 12.17 14.95 2.81
N SER A 40 10.91 15.31 2.59
CA SER A 40 9.97 15.68 3.66
C SER A 40 9.32 14.44 4.23
N GLU A 41 9.54 14.15 5.51
CA GLU A 41 8.87 13.04 6.22
C GLU A 41 7.34 13.14 6.12
N ARG A 42 6.79 14.35 6.25
CA ARG A 42 5.36 14.60 6.09
C ARG A 42 4.86 14.20 4.70
N ASP A 43 5.64 14.48 3.66
CA ASP A 43 5.26 14.13 2.29
C ASP A 43 5.36 12.61 2.07
N LYS A 44 6.31 11.92 2.70
CA LYS A 44 6.37 10.45 2.70
C LYS A 44 5.13 9.86 3.35
N ILE A 45 4.75 10.37 4.53
CA ILE A 45 3.56 9.93 5.26
C ILE A 45 2.30 10.15 4.40
N ASP A 46 2.11 11.36 3.85
CA ASP A 46 0.99 11.68 2.96
C ASP A 46 0.91 10.69 1.78
N MET A 47 2.06 10.34 1.17
CA MET A 47 2.13 9.38 0.07
C MET A 47 1.73 7.97 0.52
N ILE A 48 2.32 7.47 1.60
CA ILE A 48 2.06 6.13 2.12
C ILE A 48 0.57 5.98 2.49
N THR A 49 0.00 6.97 3.17
CA THR A 49 -1.41 6.96 3.57
C THR A 49 -2.34 6.84 2.35
N LEU A 50 -2.09 7.60 1.28
CA LEU A 50 -2.90 7.50 0.06
C LEU A 50 -2.86 6.10 -0.57
N ILE A 51 -1.69 5.47 -0.60
CA ILE A 51 -1.52 4.15 -1.19
C ILE A 51 -2.20 3.09 -0.31
N LEU A 52 -2.07 3.18 1.02
CA LEU A 52 -2.77 2.31 1.97
C LEU A 52 -4.29 2.37 1.79
N GLU A 53 -4.88 3.58 1.78
CA GLU A 53 -6.32 3.77 1.60
C GLU A 53 -6.82 3.16 0.28
N ALA A 54 -6.08 3.35 -0.80
CA ALA A 54 -6.42 2.78 -2.10
C ALA A 54 -6.31 1.25 -2.12
N ASN A 55 -5.29 0.70 -1.46
CA ASN A 55 -5.04 -0.72 -1.34
C ASN A 55 -6.16 -1.42 -0.55
N GLU A 56 -6.54 -0.87 0.60
CA GLU A 56 -7.64 -1.38 1.44
C GLU A 56 -8.98 -1.34 0.70
N LEU A 57 -9.32 -0.20 0.09
CA LEU A 57 -10.58 -0.06 -0.65
C LEU A 57 -10.69 -1.06 -1.80
N ARG A 58 -9.56 -1.40 -2.43
CA ARG A 58 -9.50 -2.41 -3.49
C ARG A 58 -9.55 -3.83 -2.95
N ASN A 59 -8.91 -4.13 -1.82
CA ASN A 59 -9.04 -5.41 -1.13
C ASN A 59 -10.51 -5.68 -0.74
N ILE A 60 -11.21 -4.71 -0.16
CA ILE A 60 -12.64 -4.80 0.19
C ILE A 60 -13.51 -5.03 -1.05
N LYS A 61 -13.25 -4.30 -2.15
CA LYS A 61 -13.97 -4.48 -3.42
C LYS A 61 -13.75 -5.87 -4.04
N GLN A 62 -12.53 -6.39 -3.97
CA GLN A 62 -12.23 -7.76 -4.44
C GLN A 62 -12.95 -8.81 -3.60
N GLN A 63 -12.96 -8.66 -2.27
CA GLN A 63 -13.64 -9.58 -1.35
C GLN A 63 -15.17 -9.57 -1.54
N SER A 64 -15.77 -8.42 -1.85
CA SER A 64 -17.21 -8.29 -2.09
C SER A 64 -17.66 -8.70 -3.49
N GLY A 65 -16.76 -8.72 -4.47
CA GLY A 65 -17.06 -9.00 -5.88
C GLY A 65 -16.91 -10.46 -6.33
N ASN A 66 -16.17 -11.30 -5.60
CA ASN A 66 -15.78 -12.63 -6.09
C ASN A 66 -16.25 -13.79 -5.19
N PHE A 67 -17.26 -14.52 -5.68
CA PHE A 67 -17.68 -15.84 -5.15
C PHE A 67 -16.88 -17.03 -5.72
N ASN A 68 -15.79 -16.82 -6.48
CA ASN A 68 -15.07 -17.91 -7.17
C ASN A 68 -13.54 -17.89 -6.98
N ASN A 69 -13.06 -18.85 -6.18
CA ASN A 69 -11.78 -19.60 -6.19
C ASN A 69 -10.38 -18.94 -6.34
N ASP A 70 -10.21 -17.65 -6.65
CA ASP A 70 -8.87 -17.02 -6.79
C ASP A 70 -8.54 -16.01 -5.66
N ASN A 71 -9.34 -16.03 -4.59
CA ASN A 71 -9.29 -15.03 -3.53
C ASN A 71 -8.04 -15.12 -2.63
N GLY A 72 -7.37 -16.27 -2.59
CA GLY A 72 -6.19 -16.47 -1.71
C GLY A 72 -4.98 -15.66 -2.15
N ALA A 73 -4.50 -15.91 -3.38
CA ALA A 73 -3.27 -15.28 -3.90
C ALA A 73 -3.41 -13.76 -4.03
N THR A 74 -4.58 -13.29 -4.50
CA THR A 74 -4.84 -11.85 -4.64
C THR A 74 -4.91 -11.16 -3.27
N LYS A 75 -5.55 -11.76 -2.26
CA LYS A 75 -5.57 -11.23 -0.89
C LYS A 75 -4.16 -11.11 -0.30
N VAL A 76 -3.32 -12.13 -0.49
CA VAL A 76 -1.93 -12.10 -0.01
C VAL A 76 -1.17 -10.90 -0.56
N LYS A 77 -1.35 -10.56 -1.84
CA LYS A 77 -0.71 -9.38 -2.43
C LYS A 77 -1.15 -8.05 -1.81
N TYR A 78 -2.44 -7.90 -1.49
CA TYR A 78 -2.94 -6.72 -0.78
C TYR A 78 -2.34 -6.62 0.63
N LEU A 79 -2.24 -7.75 1.36
CA LEU A 79 -1.65 -7.80 2.70
C LEU A 79 -0.15 -7.47 2.67
N GLU A 80 0.58 -8.00 1.69
CA GLU A 80 2.01 -7.75 1.50
C GLU A 80 2.30 -6.25 1.28
N ILE A 81 1.47 -5.58 0.47
CA ILE A 81 1.56 -4.12 0.26
C ILE A 81 1.29 -3.35 1.56
N ASN A 82 0.26 -3.74 2.32
CA ASN A 82 -0.03 -3.12 3.60
C ASN A 82 1.14 -3.27 4.57
N TYR A 83 1.65 -4.49 4.73
CA TYR A 83 2.78 -4.79 5.60
C TYR A 83 4.00 -3.92 5.26
N PHE A 84 4.39 -3.89 3.97
CA PHE A 84 5.50 -3.08 3.50
C PHE A 84 5.32 -1.59 3.83
N LEU A 85 4.17 -1.02 3.49
CA LEU A 85 3.90 0.41 3.69
C LEU A 85 3.90 0.80 5.17
N HIS A 86 3.47 -0.10 6.04
CA HIS A 86 3.52 0.13 7.47
C HIS A 86 4.93 -0.01 8.06
N GLN A 87 5.77 -0.90 7.52
CA GLN A 87 7.20 -0.91 7.87
C GLN A 87 7.85 0.43 7.51
N GLU A 88 7.55 0.98 6.33
CA GLU A 88 8.04 2.31 5.91
C GLU A 88 7.57 3.43 6.86
N LEU A 89 6.32 3.36 7.35
CA LEU A 89 5.83 4.30 8.37
C LEU A 89 6.60 4.16 9.69
N GLU A 90 6.83 2.92 10.14
CA GLU A 90 7.59 2.64 11.37
C GLU A 90 9.03 3.17 11.28
N GLU A 91 9.69 3.03 10.12
CA GLU A 91 11.03 3.58 9.87
C GLU A 91 11.07 5.11 9.96
N ILE A 92 9.99 5.79 9.57
CA ILE A 92 9.84 7.26 9.69
C ILE A 92 9.42 7.66 11.12
N GLY A 93 9.29 6.71 12.04
CA GLY A 93 8.90 6.96 13.43
C GLY A 93 7.39 7.09 13.63
N VAL A 94 6.58 6.83 12.60
CA VAL A 94 5.13 6.72 12.70
C VAL A 94 4.79 5.30 13.13
N ARG A 95 4.54 5.13 14.42
CA ARG A 95 4.01 3.86 14.91
C ARG A 95 2.55 3.75 14.47
N PRO A 96 2.11 2.60 13.93
CA PRO A 96 0.71 2.34 13.77
C PRO A 96 0.08 2.24 15.16
N SER A 97 -0.46 3.33 15.66
CA SER A 97 -1.46 3.26 16.72
C SER A 97 -2.74 2.71 16.09
N ASP A 98 -3.04 1.46 16.42
CA ASP A 98 -4.38 0.85 16.45
C ASP A 98 -4.94 -0.06 15.34
N ASN A 99 -4.25 -0.39 14.22
CA ASN A 99 -4.92 -1.20 13.17
C ASN A 99 -4.25 -2.49 12.66
N PHE A 100 -3.13 -2.94 13.22
CA PHE A 100 -2.66 -4.31 12.93
C PHE A 100 -3.33 -5.30 13.88
N THR A 101 -4.17 -6.19 13.35
CA THR A 101 -4.55 -7.38 14.09
C THR A 101 -3.29 -8.22 14.30
N SER A 102 -3.14 -8.80 15.49
CA SER A 102 -1.96 -9.57 15.90
C SER A 102 -1.56 -10.68 14.91
N GLU A 103 -2.47 -11.11 14.03
CA GLU A 103 -2.23 -12.09 12.97
C GLU A 103 -1.24 -11.62 11.88
N GLU A 104 -1.08 -10.32 11.65
CA GLU A 104 -0.16 -9.79 10.63
C GLU A 104 1.29 -9.63 11.13
N LYS A 105 1.52 -9.76 12.44
CA LYS A 105 2.85 -9.67 13.06
C LYS A 105 3.57 -11.01 13.25
N GLU A 106 2.89 -12.13 13.04
CA GLU A 106 3.41 -13.48 13.35
C GLU A 106 3.71 -14.36 12.12
N ARG A 107 3.91 -13.79 10.92
CA ARG A 107 4.35 -14.56 9.74
C ARG A 107 5.76 -14.25 9.31
#